data_AF-A0A846I8U7-F1
#
_entry.id   AF-A0A846I8U7-F1
#
_cell.length_a   1.000
_cell.length_b   1.000
_cell.length_c   1.000
_cell.angle_alpha   90.00
_cell.angle_beta   90.00
_cell.angle_gamma   90.00
#
_symmetry.space_group_name_H-M   'P 1'
#
loop_
_entity.id
_entity.type
_entity.pdbx_description
1 polymer ?
#
loop_
_entity_poly.entity_id
_entity_poly.type
_entity_poly.pdbx_seq_one_letter_code
_entity_poly.pdbx_strand_id
1 'polypeptide(L)'
;MFNNRFCYRIAKEAEIGWDEELKDYCEAYIETTMQTKKEIPEELKSDIAENLKIGLAGQLDINIKDLEHISSDEYDQCVED
;
A
#
# COMPACT_ATOMS: atom_id res chain seq x y z
N MET A 1 1.42 0.34 -22.94
CA MET A 1 0.71 -0.39 -21.86
C MET A 1 0.52 0.59 -20.73
N PHE A 2 -0.64 0.58 -20.08
CA PHE A 2 -0.90 1.44 -18.93
C PHE A 2 -0.41 0.71 -17.68
N ASN A 3 0.43 1.38 -16.89
CA ASN A 3 0.91 0.87 -15.62
C ASN A 3 0.09 1.52 -14.50
N ASN A 4 -0.75 0.74 -13.83
CA ASN A 4 -1.60 1.23 -12.76
C ASN A 4 -0.95 0.84 -11.44
N ARG A 5 -0.41 1.83 -10.74
CA ARG A 5 0.27 1.67 -9.45
C ARG A 5 -0.75 1.89 -8.34
N PHE A 6 -0.72 1.01 -7.34
CA PHE A 6 -1.51 1.11 -6.12
C PHE A 6 -0.55 1.01 -4.95
N CYS A 7 -0.57 2.02 -4.09
CA CYS A 7 0.37 2.16 -2.99
C CYS A 7 -0.35 2.11 -1.66
N TYR A 8 0.28 1.48 -0.68
CA TYR A 8 -0.28 1.33 0.66
C TYR A 8 0.76 1.62 1.73
N ARG A 9 0.31 2.23 2.82
CA ARG A 9 1.05 2.37 4.07
C ARG A 9 0.46 1.44 5.12
N ILE A 10 1.32 0.72 5.81
CA ILE A 10 1.01 -0.08 6.98
C ILE A 10 1.47 0.72 8.20
N ALA A 11 0.55 1.03 9.10
CA ALA A 11 0.83 1.70 10.35
C ALA A 11 1.72 0.83 11.26
N LYS A 12 2.54 1.46 12.10
CA LYS A 12 3.45 0.74 12.99
C LYS A 12 2.73 -0.19 13.97
N GLU A 13 1.48 0.10 14.29
CA GLU A 13 0.62 -0.69 15.18
C GLU A 13 0.32 -2.10 14.62
N ALA A 14 0.54 -2.31 13.31
CA ALA A 14 0.47 -3.63 12.70
C ALA A 14 1.70 -4.50 12.99
N GLU A 15 2.74 -3.95 13.63
CA GLU A 15 3.94 -4.67 14.09
C GLU A 15 4.71 -5.41 12.97
N ILE A 16 4.67 -4.89 11.74
CA ILE A 16 5.34 -5.48 10.56
C ILE A 16 6.75 -4.92 10.34
N GLY A 17 6.90 -3.59 10.33
CA GLY A 17 8.17 -2.92 10.13
C GLY A 17 8.93 -2.80 11.45
N TRP A 18 10.21 -3.18 11.49
CA TRP A 18 11.04 -3.06 12.68
C TRP A 18 12.25 -2.14 12.42
N ASP A 19 12.41 -1.13 13.27
CA ASP A 19 13.54 -0.22 13.24
C ASP A 19 14.57 -0.61 14.31
N GLU A 20 15.73 -1.10 13.86
CA GLU A 20 16.81 -1.52 14.75
C GLU A 20 17.51 -0.37 15.49
N GLU A 21 17.46 0.86 14.96
CA GLU A 21 18.08 2.03 15.57
C GLU A 21 17.20 2.59 16.69
N LEU A 22 15.89 2.70 16.42
CA LEU A 22 14.89 3.18 17.38
C LEU A 22 14.45 2.10 18.38
N LYS A 23 14.73 0.83 18.10
CA LYS A 23 14.26 -0.34 18.88
C LYS A 23 12.73 -0.33 19.06
N ASP A 24 12.02 0.06 18.01
CA ASP A 24 10.56 0.14 17.96
C ASP A 24 10.03 -0.29 16.59
N TYR A 25 8.72 -0.53 16.51
CA TYR A 25 8.05 -0.78 15.24
C TYR A 25 7.91 0.52 14.44
N CYS A 26 8.03 0.40 13.11
CA CYS A 26 7.90 1.48 12.16
C CYS A 26 6.84 1.18 11.09
N GLU A 27 6.47 2.21 10.33
CA GLU A 27 5.57 2.06 9.19
C GLU A 27 6.24 1.19 8.11
N ALA A 28 5.43 0.41 7.41
CA ALA A 28 5.86 -0.35 6.24
C ALA A 28 5.07 0.09 5.00
N TYR A 29 5.64 -0.12 3.81
CA TYR A 29 5.08 0.39 2.57
C TYR A 29 4.96 -0.74 1.55
N ILE A 30 3.84 -0.79 0.83
CA ILE A 30 3.58 -1.79 -0.23
C ILE A 30 3.24 -1.07 -1.51
N GLU A 31 3.98 -1.41 -2.58
CA GLU A 31 3.61 -1.09 -3.94
C GLU A 31 3.13 -2.34 -4.67
N THR A 32 2.02 -2.23 -5.40
CA THR A 32 1.63 -3.22 -6.40
C THR A 32 1.29 -2.54 -7.72
N THR A 33 1.54 -3.25 -8.82
CA THR A 33 1.31 -2.74 -10.17
C THR A 33 0.44 -3.68 -10.99
N MET A 34 -0.48 -3.10 -11.75
CA MET A 34 -1.34 -3.81 -12.69
C MET A 34 -1.16 -3.24 -14.09
N GLN A 35 -0.75 -4.10 -15.02
CA GLN A 35 -0.56 -3.71 -16.41
C GLN A 35 -1.80 -4.01 -17.25
N THR A 36 -2.28 -2.99 -17.95
CA THR A 36 -3.43 -3.12 -18.85
C THR A 36 -3.11 -2.61 -20.25
N LYS A 37 -3.79 -3.14 -21.27
CA LYS A 37 -3.66 -2.64 -22.66
C LYS A 37 -4.35 -1.29 -22.86
N LYS A 38 -5.35 -0.99 -22.04
CA LYS A 38 -6.16 0.24 -22.06
C LYS A 38 -6.24 0.82 -20.66
N GLU A 39 -6.54 2.11 -20.56
CA GLU A 39 -6.72 2.80 -19.29
C GLU A 39 -7.86 2.17 -18.46
N ILE A 40 -7.65 2.07 -17.16
CA ILE A 40 -8.68 1.68 -16.19
C ILE A 40 -9.50 2.94 -15.88
N PRO A 41 -10.84 2.91 -15.94
CA PRO A 41 -11.67 4.03 -15.52
C PRO A 41 -11.38 4.44 -14.06
N GLU A 42 -11.34 5.74 -13.78
CA GLU A 42 -11.03 6.27 -12.44
C GLU A 42 -11.96 5.71 -11.34
N GLU A 43 -13.26 5.59 -11.64
CA GLU A 43 -14.24 4.98 -10.73
C GLU A 43 -13.84 3.56 -10.31
N LEU A 44 -13.30 2.78 -11.25
CA LEU A 44 -12.89 1.40 -11.00
C LEU A 44 -11.53 1.32 -10.30
N LYS A 45 -10.65 2.33 -10.47
CA LYS A 45 -9.38 2.38 -9.74
C LYS A 45 -9.60 2.45 -8.23
N SER A 46 -10.58 3.23 -7.78
CA SER A 46 -10.93 3.30 -6.36
C SER A 46 -11.41 1.95 -5.83
N ASP A 47 -12.29 1.26 -6.57
CA ASP A 47 -12.78 -0.06 -6.17
C ASP A 47 -11.66 -1.11 -6.14
N ILE A 48 -10.74 -1.06 -7.12
CA ILE A 48 -9.57 -1.95 -7.15
C ILE A 48 -8.68 -1.68 -5.95
N ALA A 49 -8.39 -0.41 -5.64
CA ALA A 49 -7.55 -0.02 -4.52
C ALA A 49 -8.08 -0.57 -3.19
N GLU A 50 -9.39 -0.47 -2.95
CA GLU A 50 -10.02 -0.98 -1.72
C GLU A 50 -10.07 -2.52 -1.68
N ASN A 51 -10.34 -3.18 -2.79
CA ASN A 51 -10.33 -4.64 -2.83
C ASN A 51 -8.92 -5.23 -2.62
N LEU A 52 -7.90 -4.59 -3.20
CA LEU A 52 -6.50 -4.94 -2.98
C LEU A 52 -6.12 -4.71 -1.52
N LYS A 53 -6.56 -3.61 -0.90
CA LYS A 53 -6.39 -3.35 0.53
C LYS A 53 -6.93 -4.49 1.40
N ILE A 54 -8.18 -4.92 1.16
CA ILE A 54 -8.80 -6.04 1.88
C ILE A 54 -7.98 -7.32 1.70
N GLY A 55 -7.56 -7.62 0.46
CA GLY A 55 -6.75 -8.79 0.14
C GLY A 55 -5.39 -8.80 0.84
N LEU A 56 -4.67 -7.66 0.79
CA LEU A 56 -3.37 -7.49 1.43
C LEU A 56 -3.47 -7.63 2.96
N ALA A 57 -4.46 -6.99 3.59
CA ALA A 57 -4.66 -7.11 5.03
C ALA A 57 -4.89 -8.56 5.46
N GLY A 58 -5.70 -9.32 4.71
CA GLY A 58 -5.93 -10.73 4.97
C GLY A 58 -4.69 -11.62 4.73
N GLN A 59 -3.86 -11.30 3.74
CA GLN A 59 -2.63 -12.06 3.45
C GLN A 59 -1.53 -11.83 4.49
N LEU A 60 -1.46 -10.63 5.05
CA LEU A 60 -0.47 -10.25 6.06
C LEU A 60 -0.95 -10.53 7.50
N ASP A 61 -2.21 -10.96 7.66
CA ASP A 61 -2.86 -11.19 8.96
C ASP A 61 -2.86 -9.93 9.86
N ILE A 62 -3.09 -8.76 9.25
CA ILE A 62 -3.16 -7.46 9.94
C ILE A 62 -4.59 -6.90 9.94
N ASN A 63 -4.86 -5.95 10.84
CA ASN A 63 -6.13 -5.23 10.80
C ASN A 63 -6.19 -4.33 9.56
N ILE A 64 -7.29 -4.39 8.83
CA ILE A 64 -7.51 -3.50 7.66
C ILE A 64 -7.45 -2.01 8.02
N LYS A 65 -7.71 -1.66 9.28
CA LYS A 65 -7.60 -0.28 9.77
C LYS A 65 -6.17 0.23 9.82
N ASP A 66 -5.20 -0.68 9.92
CA ASP A 66 -3.77 -0.36 10.00
C ASP A 66 -3.14 -0.33 8.60
N LEU A 67 -3.92 -0.65 7.55
CA LEU A 67 -3.53 -0.48 6.16
C LEU A 67 -4.25 0.75 5.60
N GLU A 68 -3.54 1.58 4.85
CA GLU A 68 -4.08 2.78 4.22
C GLU A 68 -3.66 2.82 2.76
N HIS A 69 -4.58 3.14 1.86
CA HIS A 69 -4.25 3.41 0.47
C HIS A 69 -3.74 4.85 0.37
N ILE A 70 -2.53 5.03 -0.15
CA ILE A 70 -1.87 6.32 -0.31
C ILE A 70 -1.60 6.60 -1.80
N SER A 71 -1.35 7.85 -2.15
CA SER A 71 -0.94 8.20 -3.51
C SER A 71 0.47 7.71 -3.82
N SER A 72 0.78 7.58 -5.11
CA SER A 72 2.14 7.27 -5.59
C SER A 72 3.16 8.29 -5.11
N ASP A 73 2.81 9.58 -5.13
CA ASP A 73 3.71 10.67 -4.73
C ASP A 73 4.02 10.62 -3.22
N GLU A 74 3.02 10.28 -2.39
CA GLU A 74 3.22 10.06 -0.95
C GLU A 74 4.11 8.84 -0.70
N TYR A 75 3.92 7.76 -1.46
CA TYR A 75 4.77 6.58 -1.35
C TYR A 75 6.23 6.90 -1.70
N ASP A 76 6.47 7.59 -2.82
CA ASP A 76 7.83 7.90 -3.28
C ASP A 76 8.57 8.77 -2.27
N GLN A 77 7.89 9.72 -1.63
CA GLN A 77 8.47 10.54 -0.56
C GLN A 77 8.87 9.74 0.68
N CYS A 78 8.23 8.61 0.96
CA CYS A 78 8.50 7.79 2.14
C CYS A 78 9.59 6.74 1.92
N VAL A 79 9.77 6.26 0.69
CA VAL A 79 10.64 5.10 0.38
C VAL A 79 11.96 5.50 -0.29
N GLU A 80 12.05 6.73 -0.83
CA GLU A 80 13.29 7.25 -1.44
C GLU A 80 14.27 7.91 -0.44
N ASP A 81 14.01 7.85 0.88
CA ASP A 81 14.93 8.30 1.94
C ASP A 81 15.93 7.21 2.38
#